data_AF-A0A847BQ44-F1
#
_entry.id   AF-A0A847BQ44-F1
#
_cell.length_a   1.000
_cell.length_b   1.000
_cell.length_c   1.000
_cell.angle_alpha   90.00
_cell.angle_beta   90.00
_cell.angle_gamma   90.00
#
_symmetry.space_group_name_H-M   'P 1'
#
loop_
_entity.id
_entity.type
_entity.pdbx_description
1 polymer ?
#
loop_
_entity_poly.entity_id
_entity_poly.type
_entity_poly.pdbx_seq_one_letter_code
_entity_poly.pdbx_strand_id
1 'polypeptide(L)'
;MAEKNYSYKNFNKTSVISSLNLIQHLAEKGLGVSFVYNSVPMSNKKLAVFRIKGSKISHEFNYVFLKNSKARGLMKKMADKIYTPN
;
A
#
# COMPACT_ATOMS: atom_id res chain seq x y z
N MET A 1 0.52 19.64 -1.44
CA MET A 1 1.40 19.42 -0.26
C MET A 1 2.71 20.20 -0.35
N ALA A 2 3.22 20.53 -1.55
CA ALA A 2 4.43 21.35 -1.71
C ALA A 2 4.29 22.81 -1.22
N GLU A 3 3.08 23.37 -1.18
CA GLU A 3 2.86 24.79 -0.82
C GLU A 3 2.94 25.11 0.69
N LYS A 4 3.13 24.11 1.56
CA LYS A 4 3.22 24.35 3.03
C LYS A 4 4.44 23.71 3.73
N ASN A 5 5.44 23.21 2.99
CA ASN A 5 6.68 22.61 3.55
C ASN A 5 6.48 21.53 4.65
N TYR A 6 5.30 20.90 4.75
CA TYR A 6 5.08 19.82 5.71
C TYR A 6 5.80 18.55 5.25
N SER A 7 6.69 18.04 6.08
CA SER A 7 7.45 16.81 5.88
C SER A 7 7.05 15.77 6.94
N TYR A 8 7.52 14.53 6.80
CA TYR A 8 7.36 13.51 7.85
C TYR A 8 7.93 13.96 9.22
N LYS A 9 8.85 14.94 9.20
CA LYS A 9 9.41 15.60 10.39
C LYS A 9 8.39 16.40 11.21
N ASN A 10 7.21 16.69 10.65
CA ASN A 10 6.13 17.37 11.35
C ASN A 10 5.28 16.40 12.19
N PHE A 11 5.51 15.09 12.11
CA PHE A 11 4.90 14.12 13.02
C PHE A 11 5.80 13.92 14.25
N ASN A 12 5.19 14.02 15.45
CA ASN A 12 5.91 13.85 16.72
C ASN A 12 6.48 12.42 16.90
N LYS A 13 5.88 11.44 16.23
CA LYS A 13 6.34 10.04 16.23
C LYS A 13 6.00 9.37 14.91
N THR A 14 6.96 8.66 14.34
CA THR A 14 6.77 7.82 13.17
C THR A 14 7.15 6.38 13.52
N SER A 15 6.49 5.41 12.89
CA SER A 15 6.77 4.00 13.10
C SER A 15 6.54 3.24 11.80
N VAL A 16 7.41 2.26 11.54
CA VAL A 16 7.33 1.41 10.35
C VAL A 16 6.76 0.07 10.78
N ILE A 17 5.65 -0.33 10.16
CA ILE A 17 4.94 -1.57 10.49
C ILE A 17 4.74 -2.35 9.19
N SER A 18 5.17 -3.61 9.15
CA SER A 18 5.07 -4.45 7.96
C SER A 18 3.71 -5.16 7.81
N SER A 19 2.89 -5.17 8.88
CA SER A 19 1.59 -5.83 8.90
C SER A 19 0.44 -4.85 8.69
N LEU A 20 -0.27 -4.98 7.57
CA LEU A 20 -1.45 -4.18 7.26
C LEU A 20 -2.58 -4.35 8.30
N ASN A 21 -2.75 -5.56 8.84
CA ASN A 21 -3.77 -5.82 9.86
C ASN A 21 -3.47 -5.05 11.15
N LEU A 22 -2.20 -4.99 11.55
CA LEU A 22 -1.79 -4.23 12.72
C LEU A 22 -1.96 -2.72 12.49
N ILE A 23 -1.60 -2.23 11.31
CA ILE A 23 -1.83 -0.83 10.94
C ILE A 23 -3.31 -0.47 11.04
N GLN A 24 -4.20 -1.30 10.48
CA GLN A 24 -5.64 -1.06 10.55
C GLN A 24 -6.15 -1.05 11.99
N HIS A 25 -5.74 -2.02 12.81
CA HIS A 25 -6.12 -2.08 14.23
C HIS A 25 -5.68 -0.85 15.03
N LEU A 26 -4.47 -0.33 14.76
CA LEU A 26 -3.97 0.88 15.42
C LEU A 26 -4.73 2.13 14.96
N ALA A 27 -5.05 2.22 13.67
CA ALA A 27 -5.86 3.30 13.12
C ALA A 27 -7.30 3.29 13.68
N GLU A 28 -7.91 2.11 13.82
CA GLU A 28 -9.24 1.95 14.45
C GLU A 28 -9.25 2.42 15.90
N LYS A 29 -8.14 2.22 16.63
CA LYS A 29 -7.96 2.71 18.00
C LYS A 29 -7.67 4.21 18.10
N GLY A 30 -7.63 4.94 16.98
CA GLY A 30 -7.38 6.37 16.95
C GLY A 30 -5.93 6.76 17.22
N LEU A 31 -4.98 5.83 17.08
CA LEU A 31 -3.56 6.07 17.41
C LEU A 31 -2.79 6.80 16.30
N GLY A 32 -3.41 7.04 15.14
CA GLY A 32 -2.82 7.82 14.07
C GLY A 32 -3.42 7.53 12.69
N VAL A 33 -2.71 7.98 11.66
CA VAL A 33 -3.05 7.77 10.24
C VAL A 33 -1.93 7.00 9.56
N SER A 34 -2.28 6.22 8.54
CA SER A 34 -1.31 5.50 7.72
C SER A 34 -1.59 5.72 6.24
N PHE A 35 -0.53 5.69 5.45
CA PHE A 35 -0.60 5.75 4.00
C PHE A 35 -0.38 4.35 3.45
N VAL A 36 -1.35 3.82 2.70
CA VAL A 36 -1.33 2.47 2.15
C VAL A 36 -1.60 2.49 0.65
N TYR A 37 -1.22 1.41 -0.04
CA TYR A 37 -1.50 1.27 -1.47
C TYR A 37 -2.99 1.05 -1.73
N ASN A 38 -3.45 1.49 -2.90
CA ASN A 38 -4.84 1.36 -3.33
C ASN A 38 -5.28 -0.10 -3.54
N SER A 39 -4.32 -1.02 -3.66
CA SER A 39 -4.56 -2.47 -3.79
C SER A 39 -4.94 -3.16 -2.48
N VAL A 40 -4.84 -2.46 -1.33
CA VAL A 40 -5.24 -3.01 -0.04
C VAL A 40 -6.77 -3.03 0.03
N PRO A 41 -7.41 -4.19 0.24
CA PRO A 41 -8.87 -4.26 0.36
C PRO A 41 -9.34 -3.51 1.60
N MET A 42 -9.89 -2.32 1.41
CA MET A 42 -10.55 -1.51 2.44
C MET A 42 -11.95 -2.07 2.73
N SER A 43 -11.99 -3.28 3.27
CA SER A 43 -13.24 -3.93 3.73
C SER A 43 -13.72 -3.39 5.08
N ASN A 44 -12.91 -2.55 5.73
CA ASN A 44 -13.15 -2.11 7.09
C ASN A 44 -14.01 -0.84 7.16
N LYS A 45 -15.29 -0.99 7.52
CA LYS A 45 -16.26 0.11 7.66
C LYS A 45 -15.95 1.08 8.81
N LYS A 46 -15.04 0.72 9.72
CA LYS A 46 -14.66 1.57 10.87
C LYS A 46 -13.58 2.59 10.54
N LEU A 47 -12.98 2.51 9.35
CA LEU A 47 -11.88 3.37 8.93
C LEU A 47 -12.36 4.33 7.85
N ALA A 48 -12.08 5.63 8.04
CA ALA A 48 -12.23 6.63 7.00
C ALA A 48 -11.03 6.59 6.05
N VAL A 49 -11.29 6.80 4.77
CA VAL A 49 -10.26 6.79 3.71
C VAL A 49 -10.27 8.13 3.00
N PHE A 50 -9.08 8.67 2.76
CA PHE A 50 -8.90 9.82 1.89
C PHE A 50 -7.90 9.48 0.79
N ARG A 51 -8.12 10.05 -0.39
CA ARG A 51 -7.23 9.87 -1.55
C ARG A 51 -6.40 11.13 -1.74
N ILE A 52 -5.08 10.94 -1.83
CA ILE A 52 -4.17 12.03 -2.19
C ILE A 52 -4.31 12.26 -3.71
N LYS A 53 -4.82 13.44 -4.09
CA LYS A 53 -4.91 13.85 -5.50
C LYS A 53 -3.54 14.34 -5.98
N GLY A 54 -3.18 14.01 -7.23
CA GLY A 54 -1.93 14.45 -7.87
C GLY A 54 -0.69 13.62 -7.53
N SER A 55 -0.81 12.59 -6.68
CA SER A 55 0.29 11.67 -6.40
C SER A 55 0.25 10.44 -7.32
N LYS A 56 0.95 10.48 -8.47
CA LYS A 56 1.30 9.27 -9.24
C LYS A 56 2.44 8.54 -8.52
N ILE A 57 2.18 8.02 -7.33
CA ILE A 57 3.14 7.19 -6.60
C ILE A 57 2.84 5.74 -6.98
N SER A 58 3.55 5.24 -7.97
CA SER A 58 3.60 3.82 -8.30
C SER A 58 4.88 3.23 -7.74
N HIS A 59 4.79 2.03 -7.16
CA HIS A 59 5.96 1.24 -6.82
C HIS A 59 6.09 0.11 -7.83
N GLU A 60 7.30 -0.14 -8.32
CA GLU A 60 7.56 -1.29 -9.18
C GLU A 60 7.36 -2.57 -8.37
N PHE A 61 6.62 -3.52 -8.93
CA PHE A 61 6.39 -4.82 -8.32
C PHE A 61 7.17 -5.89 -9.10
N ASN A 62 8.21 -6.43 -8.47
CA ASN A 62 9.12 -7.38 -9.10
C ASN A 62 8.78 -8.82 -8.72
N TYR A 63 8.68 -9.69 -9.73
CA TYR A 63 8.52 -11.13 -9.52
C TYR A 63 9.89 -11.80 -9.56
N VAL A 64 10.30 -12.43 -8.44
CA VAL A 64 11.55 -13.18 -8.34
C VAL A 64 11.23 -14.67 -8.25
N PHE A 65 11.81 -15.45 -9.15
CA PHE A 65 11.66 -16.91 -9.18
C PHE A 65 12.92 -17.59 -9.73
N LEU A 66 13.10 -18.86 -9.37
CA LEU A 66 14.22 -19.68 -9.83
C LEU A 66 14.10 -19.98 -11.33
N LYS A 67 15.22 -19.84 -12.06
CA LYS A 67 15.29 -19.97 -13.53
C LYS A 67 14.73 -21.30 -14.07
N ASN A 68 14.87 -22.39 -13.32
CA ASN A 68 14.43 -23.74 -13.72
C ASN A 68 13.14 -24.19 -13.02
N SER A 69 12.35 -23.25 -12.51
CA SER A 69 11.06 -23.56 -11.89
C SER A 69 9.91 -23.42 -12.89
N LYS A 70 8.86 -24.21 -12.67
CA LYS A 70 7.56 -24.03 -13.36
C LYS A 70 6.87 -22.70 -12.98
N ALA A 71 7.47 -21.92 -12.08
CA ALA A 71 6.91 -20.67 -11.58
C ALA A 71 6.77 -19.62 -12.69
N ARG A 72 7.63 -19.61 -13.73
CA ARG A 72 7.52 -18.64 -14.84
C ARG A 72 6.13 -18.64 -15.50
N GLY A 73 5.57 -19.82 -15.74
CA GLY A 73 4.24 -19.96 -16.35
C GLY A 73 3.11 -19.53 -15.40
N LEU A 74 3.27 -19.79 -14.10
CA LEU A 74 2.32 -19.35 -13.07
C LEU A 74 2.36 -17.84 -12.86
N MET A 75 3.55 -17.24 -12.84
CA MET A 75 3.73 -15.80 -12.68
C MET A 75 3.13 -15.03 -13.86
N LYS A 76 3.27 -15.53 -15.10
CA LYS A 76 2.61 -14.92 -16.26
C LYS A 76 1.08 -14.87 -16.07
N LYS A 77 0.47 -15.99 -15.68
CA LYS A 77 -0.98 -16.06 -15.40
C LYS A 77 -1.40 -15.14 -14.24
N MET A 78 -0.57 -15.00 -13.21
CA MET A 78 -0.84 -14.09 -12.08
C MET A 78 -0.72 -12.63 -12.47
N ALA A 79 0.32 -12.26 -13.23
CA ALA A 79 0.53 -10.90 -13.71
C ALA A 79 -0.62 -10.44 -14.61
N ASP A 80 -1.07 -11.29 -15.54
CA ASP A 80 -2.20 -11.01 -16.43
C ASP A 80 -3.50 -10.69 -15.65
N LYS A 81 -3.69 -11.34 -14.48
CA LYS A 81 -4.85 -11.16 -13.60
C LYS A 81 -4.77 -9.93 -12.70
N ILE A 82 -3.56 -9.41 -12.45
CA ILE A 82 -3.33 -8.21 -11.62
C ILE A 82 -3.31 -6.95 -12.49
N TYR A 83 -2.89 -7.05 -13.76
CA TYR A 83 -2.83 -5.94 -14.70
C TYR A 83 -4.10 -5.73 -15.54
N THR A 84 -5.14 -6.55 -15.36
CA THR A 84 -6.41 -6.31 -16.05
C THR A 84 -7.09 -5.09 -15.42
N PRO A 85 -7.23 -3.96 -16.14
CA PRO A 85 -8.01 -2.84 -15.64
C PRO A 85 -9.49 -3.26 -15.66
N ASN A 86 -10.19 -3.04 -14.55
CA ASN A 86 -11.64 -2.84 -14.61
C ASN A 86 -11.92 -1.50 -15.29
#